data_AF-A0A919MHB0-F1
#
_entry.id   AF-A0A919MHB0-F1
#
_cell.length_a   1.000
_cell.length_b   1.000
_cell.length_c   1.000
_cell.angle_alpha   90.00
_cell.angle_beta   90.00
_cell.angle_gamma   90.00
#
_symmetry.space_group_name_H-M   'P 1'
#
loop_
_entity.id
_entity.type
_entity.pdbx_description
1 polymer ?
#
loop_
_entity_poly.entity_id
_entity_poly.type
_entity_poly.pdbx_seq_one_letter_code
_entity_poly.pdbx_strand_id
1 'polypeptide(L)'
;MEEQITSIVDRLFDYAPMIGDVAAELDRIDGMPGAAIMQVVRVFEHPAAKAEELSHPVDVPAKPLEQPSLLGWHLNARTLTFLQLTRAELDVDEYGY
;
A
#
# COMPACT_ATOMS: atom_id res chain seq x y z
N MET A 1 4.67 -10.47 0.12
CA MET A 1 4.77 -9.10 0.71
C MET A 1 4.74 -8.03 -0.38
N GLU A 2 5.56 -8.12 -1.44
CA GLU A 2 5.48 -7.25 -2.63
C GLU A 2 4.14 -7.31 -3.37
N GLU A 3 3.46 -8.46 -3.32
CA GLU A 3 2.25 -8.75 -4.10
C GLU A 3 1.11 -7.73 -3.89
N GLN A 4 0.94 -7.18 -2.68
CA GLN A 4 -0.11 -6.19 -2.43
C GLN A 4 0.16 -4.87 -3.16
N ILE A 5 1.38 -4.35 -3.04
CA ILE A 5 1.79 -3.11 -3.72
C ILE A 5 1.82 -3.35 -5.23
N THR A 6 2.38 -4.48 -5.68
CA THR A 6 2.38 -4.85 -7.11
C THR A 6 0.97 -4.97 -7.67
N SER A 7 0.02 -5.57 -6.93
CA SER A 7 -1.39 -5.65 -7.35
C SER A 7 -2.06 -4.28 -7.48
N ILE A 8 -1.80 -3.37 -6.53
CA ILE A 8 -2.29 -1.98 -6.62
C ILE A 8 -1.68 -1.27 -7.83
N VAL A 9 -0.35 -1.37 -8.00
CA VAL A 9 0.37 -0.78 -9.13
C VAL A 9 -0.14 -1.34 -10.44
N ASP A 10 -0.29 -2.65 -10.59
CA ASP A 10 -0.78 -3.29 -11.81
C ASP A 10 -2.18 -2.81 -12.20
N ARG A 11 -3.06 -2.62 -11.21
CA ARG A 11 -4.40 -2.10 -11.44
C ARG A 11 -4.42 -0.62 -11.85
N LEU A 12 -3.51 0.18 -11.30
CA LEU A 12 -3.55 1.64 -11.44
C LEU A 12 -2.55 2.19 -12.47
N PHE A 13 -1.61 1.37 -12.95
CA PHE A 13 -0.50 1.83 -13.79
C PHE A 13 -0.96 2.57 -15.03
N ASP A 14 -1.97 2.03 -15.72
CA ASP A 14 -2.50 2.62 -16.96
C ASP A 14 -3.16 3.99 -16.73
N TYR A 15 -3.53 4.30 -15.48
CA TYR A 15 -4.12 5.58 -15.07
C TYR A 15 -3.10 6.53 -14.44
N ALA A 16 -1.84 6.11 -14.27
CA ALA A 16 -0.81 6.90 -13.59
C ALA A 16 -0.63 8.31 -14.16
N PRO A 17 -0.65 8.55 -15.49
CA PRO A 17 -0.59 9.90 -16.04
C PRO A 17 -1.77 10.78 -15.60
N MET A 18 -2.99 10.25 -15.64
CA MET A 18 -4.20 10.97 -15.26
C MET A 18 -4.23 11.30 -13.76
N ILE A 19 -3.77 10.37 -12.92
CA ILE A 19 -3.61 10.61 -11.48
C ILE A 19 -2.59 11.72 -11.23
N GLY A 20 -1.45 11.68 -11.95
CA GLY A 20 -0.42 12.73 -11.88
C GLY A 20 -0.94 14.10 -12.32
N ASP A 21 -1.77 14.16 -13.36
CA ASP A 21 -2.40 15.40 -13.83
C ASP A 21 -3.33 16.01 -12.78
N VAL A 22 -4.13 15.17 -12.10
CA VAL A 22 -5.00 15.62 -11.00
C VAL A 22 -4.18 16.16 -9.83
N ALA A 23 -3.11 15.47 -9.41
CA ALA A 23 -2.22 15.95 -8.36
C ALA A 23 -1.59 17.31 -8.75
N ALA A 24 -1.14 17.46 -9.99
CA ALA A 24 -0.59 18.72 -10.51
C ALA A 24 -1.65 19.84 -10.64
N GLU A 25 -2.91 19.51 -10.90
CA GLU A 25 -4.01 20.48 -10.88
C GLU A 25 -4.29 20.99 -9.47
N LEU A 26 -4.35 20.09 -8.49
CA LEU A 26 -4.56 20.45 -7.09
C LEU A 26 -3.42 21.32 -6.54
N ASP A 27 -2.16 20.97 -6.84
CA ASP A 27 -0.99 21.80 -6.49
C ASP A 27 -1.10 23.25 -7.03
N ARG A 28 -1.68 23.41 -8.24
CA ARG A 28 -1.88 24.74 -8.85
C ARG A 28 -3.00 25.52 -8.17
N ILE A 29 -4.05 24.85 -7.70
CA ILE A 29 -5.18 25.46 -7.00
C ILE A 29 -4.74 25.95 -5.61
N ASP A 30 -3.99 25.12 -4.88
CA ASP A 30 -3.57 25.42 -3.51
C ASP A 30 -2.37 26.37 -3.43
N GLY A 31 -1.71 26.66 -4.56
CA GLY A 31 -0.63 27.63 -4.67
C GLY A 31 0.67 27.23 -3.95
N MET A 32 0.72 26.03 -3.39
CA MET A 32 1.90 25.45 -2.74
C MET A 32 2.33 24.18 -3.49
N PRO A 33 3.57 24.12 -4.01
CA PRO A 33 4.09 22.90 -4.63
C PRO A 33 4.09 21.72 -3.65
N GLY A 34 3.51 20.58 -4.05
CA GLY A 34 3.44 19.38 -3.22
C GLY A 34 2.32 19.40 -2.18
N ALA A 35 1.30 20.24 -2.35
CA ALA A 35 0.11 20.23 -1.51
C ALA A 35 -0.76 18.98 -1.74
N ALA A 36 -0.73 18.42 -2.95
CA ALA A 36 -1.46 17.22 -3.31
C ALA A 36 -0.52 16.05 -3.60
N ILE A 37 -0.50 15.08 -2.68
CA ILE A 37 0.27 13.84 -2.78
C ILE A 37 -0.69 12.67 -2.73
N MET A 38 -0.54 11.70 -3.64
CA MET A 38 -1.26 10.44 -3.52
C MET A 38 -0.56 9.54 -2.49
N GLN A 39 -1.27 9.13 -1.45
CA GLN A 39 -0.72 8.22 -0.43
C GLN A 39 -1.07 6.78 -0.76
N VAL A 40 -0.06 5.92 -0.83
CA VAL A 40 -0.21 4.46 -0.89
C VAL A 40 0.13 3.91 0.49
N VAL A 41 -0.89 3.56 1.26
CA VAL A 41 -0.74 3.12 2.66
C VAL A 41 -0.83 1.60 2.75
N ARG A 42 0.11 0.98 3.45
CA ARG A 42 0.02 -0.42 3.85
C ARG A 42 -0.27 -0.53 5.35
N VAL A 43 -1.37 -1.20 5.68
CA VAL A 43 -1.77 -1.47 7.07
C VAL A 43 -1.31 -2.88 7.47
N PHE A 44 -0.57 -2.97 8.57
CA PHE A 44 -0.33 -4.23 9.26
C PHE A 44 -1.37 -4.45 10.36
N GLU A 45 -2.01 -5.62 10.38
CA GLU A 45 -2.79 -6.05 11.53
C GLU A 45 -1.85 -6.55 12.62
N HIS A 46 -1.95 -5.98 13.84
CA HIS A 46 -1.17 -6.46 14.97
C HIS A 46 -1.71 -7.84 15.43
N PRO A 47 -0.86 -8.88 15.57
CA PRO A 47 -1.30 -10.22 15.90
C PRO A 47 -1.91 -10.38 17.31
N ALA A 48 -1.91 -9.34 18.15
CA ALA A 48 -2.55 -9.38 19.47
C ALA A 48 -4.09 -9.31 19.44
N ALA A 49 -4.71 -8.98 18.29
CA ALA A 49 -6.17 -8.94 18.14
C ALA A 49 -6.79 -10.31 17.80
N LYS A 50 -6.32 -11.40 18.42
CA LYS A 50 -7.02 -12.69 18.41
C LYS A 50 -7.65 -13.00 19.77
N ALA A 51 -8.79 -12.38 20.00
CA ALA A 51 -9.93 -12.90 20.76
C ALA A 51 -11.06 -11.91 20.45
N GLU A 52 -11.97 -12.18 19.53
CA GLU A 52 -13.06 -13.10 19.83
C GLU A 52 -13.39 -14.06 18.68
N GLU A 53 -13.50 -15.32 19.06
CA GLU A 53 -13.92 -16.45 18.24
C GLU A 53 -15.41 -16.33 17.87
N LEU A 54 -15.70 -15.98 16.61
CA LEU A 54 -16.91 -16.49 15.98
C LEU A 54 -16.63 -17.91 15.47
N SER A 55 -16.82 -18.85 16.40
CA SER A 55 -17.16 -20.27 16.21
C SER A 55 -17.25 -20.78 14.76
N HIS A 56 -16.39 -21.73 14.39
CA HIS A 56 -16.71 -23.10 13.92
C HIS A 56 -15.42 -23.86 13.53
N PRO A 57 -15.29 -25.17 13.84
CA PRO A 57 -14.04 -25.90 13.64
C PRO A 57 -14.00 -26.52 12.24
N VAL A 58 -12.99 -26.17 11.45
CA VAL A 58 -12.54 -27.00 10.32
C VAL A 58 -11.05 -27.22 10.49
N ASP A 59 -10.68 -28.45 10.86
CA ASP A 59 -9.31 -28.95 10.86
C ASP A 59 -8.76 -28.88 9.42
N VAL A 60 -8.06 -27.79 9.13
CA VAL A 60 -7.14 -27.71 8.00
C VAL A 60 -5.74 -27.61 8.60
N PRO A 61 -4.80 -28.50 8.26
CA PRO A 61 -3.45 -28.43 8.81
C PRO A 61 -2.87 -27.06 8.47
N ALA A 62 -2.54 -26.30 9.52
CA ALA A 62 -2.02 -24.96 9.43
C ALA A 62 -0.75 -24.96 8.59
N LYS A 63 -0.87 -24.50 7.34
CA LYS A 63 0.28 -24.11 6.54
C LYS A 63 1.02 -23.04 7.35
N PRO A 64 2.34 -23.12 7.53
CA PRO A 64 3.07 -22.05 8.19
C PRO A 64 2.74 -20.78 7.41
N LEU A 65 2.06 -19.83 8.06
CA LEU A 65 1.95 -18.47 7.56
C LEU A 65 3.41 -18.01 7.47
N GLU A 66 3.95 -17.99 6.25
CA GLU A 66 5.25 -17.41 5.97
C GLU A 66 5.24 -16.04 6.63
N GLN A 67 5.97 -15.91 7.74
CA GLN A 67 6.07 -14.64 8.44
C GLN A 67 6.56 -13.63 7.41
N PRO A 68 5.76 -12.59 7.10
CA PRO A 68 6.17 -11.61 6.12
C PRO A 68 7.49 -11.01 6.63
N SER A 69 8.59 -11.19 5.89
CA SER A 69 9.92 -10.75 6.32
C SER A 69 9.91 -9.26 6.66
N LEU A 70 9.93 -8.93 7.95
CA LEU A 70 9.75 -7.58 8.50
C LEU A 70 10.86 -6.58 8.12
N LEU A 71 11.85 -6.95 7.31
CA LEU A 71 13.10 -6.19 7.16
C LEU A 71 13.60 -5.98 5.72
N GLY A 72 12.77 -6.16 4.69
CA GLY A 72 13.21 -5.89 3.31
C GLY A 72 12.09 -5.40 2.41
N TRP A 73 12.00 -4.09 2.20
CA TRP A 73 11.20 -3.51 1.12
C TRP A 73 12.00 -3.57 -0.16
N HIS A 74 11.52 -4.35 -1.13
CA HIS A 74 12.05 -4.36 -2.48
C HIS A 74 11.01 -3.72 -3.41
N LEU A 75 11.27 -2.48 -3.81
CA LEU A 75 10.44 -1.78 -4.80
C LEU A 75 11.01 -2.08 -6.19
N ASN A 76 10.21 -2.72 -7.03
CA ASN A 76 10.60 -2.94 -8.42
C ASN A 76 10.53 -1.64 -9.23
N ALA A 77 11.18 -1.63 -10.40
CA ALA A 77 11.27 -0.44 -11.24
C ALA A 77 9.89 0.10 -11.69
N ARG A 78 8.89 -0.78 -11.86
CA ARG A 78 7.53 -0.39 -12.25
C ARG A 78 6.83 0.35 -11.11
N THR A 79 6.98 -0.11 -9.87
CA THR A 79 6.48 0.58 -8.67
C THR A 79 7.13 1.95 -8.50
N LEU A 80 8.45 2.05 -8.67
CA LEU A 80 9.13 3.35 -8.61
C LEU A 80 8.66 4.30 -9.72
N THR A 81 8.47 3.79 -10.94
CA THR A 81 7.94 4.57 -12.07
C THR A 81 6.53 5.06 -11.76
N PHE A 82 5.69 4.20 -11.20
CA PHE A 82 4.34 4.56 -10.80
C PHE A 82 4.35 5.70 -9.76
N LEU A 83 5.10 5.53 -8.66
CA LEU A 83 5.21 6.54 -7.61
C LEU A 83 5.69 7.89 -8.16
N GLN A 84 6.66 7.88 -9.08
CA GLN A 84 7.15 9.08 -9.73
C GLN A 84 6.07 9.75 -10.61
N LEU A 85 5.37 8.99 -11.45
CA LEU A 85 4.34 9.52 -12.35
C LEU A 85 3.17 10.15 -11.59
N THR A 86 2.78 9.53 -10.48
CA THR A 86 1.63 9.97 -9.68
C THR A 86 2.00 10.97 -8.60
N ARG A 87 3.31 11.29 -8.43
CA ARG A 87 3.83 12.02 -7.26
C ARG A 87 3.35 11.39 -5.94
N ALA A 88 3.32 10.05 -5.91
CA ALA A 88 2.83 9.33 -4.76
C ALA A 88 3.93 9.08 -3.74
N GLU A 89 3.52 9.08 -2.49
CA GLU A 89 4.32 8.62 -1.36
C GLU A 89 3.83 7.23 -0.94
N LEU A 90 4.78 6.42 -0.48
CA LEU A 90 4.52 5.09 0.04
C LEU A 90 4.74 5.14 1.54
N ASP A 91 3.64 5.01 2.28
CA ASP A 91 3.64 5.11 3.75
C ASP A 91 3.35 3.76 4.40
N VAL A 92 3.93 3.56 5.58
CA VAL A 92 3.95 2.29 6.30
C VAL A 92 3.46 2.48 7.72
N ASP A 93 2.21 2.12 7.96
CA ASP A 93 1.60 2.25 9.27
C ASP A 93 1.50 0.90 9.98
N GLU A 94 2.00 0.86 11.22
CA GLU A 94 1.67 -0.18 12.19
C GLU A 94 0.63 0.38 13.17
N TYR A 95 -0.64 0.03 12.97
CA TYR A 95 -1.69 0.35 13.93
C TYR A 95 -1.62 -0.66 15.08
N GLY A 96 -0.97 -0.26 16.17
CA GLY A 96 -1.10 -0.92 17.47
C GLY A 96 -2.46 -0.59 18.07
N TYR A 97 -3.36 -1.57 18.14
CA TYR A 97 -4.55 -1.53 18.99
C TYR A 97 -4.30 -2.30 20.27
#